data_AF-A0AAV8WX62-F1
#
_entry.id   AF-A0AAV8WX62-F1
#
_cell.length_a   1.000
_cell.length_b   1.000
_cell.length_c   1.000
_cell.angle_alpha   90.00
_cell.angle_beta   90.00
_cell.angle_gamma   90.00
#
_symmetry.space_group_name_H-M   'P 1'
#
loop_
_entity.id
_entity.type
_entity.pdbx_description
1 polymer ?
#
loop_
_entity_poly.entity_id
_entity_poly.type
_entity_poly.pdbx_seq_one_letter_code
_entity_poly.pdbx_strand_id
1 'polypeptide(L)'
;MSCPLANRKIGIVGSGLIGRSWAMIFASVGYKVYIYDIEPSQIDNALVDIKQQLETLQSQGLLRGTLNASQQYEGIKAVKDALLVQECVPENLELKRKVWKNVDDVASPTTILSSSTSTFLPSLFSDHLKNKKNIIVSHPVNPPYYVPLIEVVPAPWTDLAVAKKTRAIMEEVGQTPVSLSREVPGFVVNRLQYVFCKICP
;
A
#
# COMPACT_ATOMS: atom_id res chain seq x y z
N MET A 1 11.51 7.62 22.93
CA MET A 1 12.36 8.20 21.88
C MET A 1 12.15 7.40 20.60
N SER A 2 11.17 7.78 19.77
CA SER A 2 10.92 7.10 18.50
C SER A 2 11.92 7.62 17.47
N CYS A 3 12.83 6.76 17.03
CA CYS A 3 13.66 7.03 15.86
C CYS A 3 12.73 7.39 14.68
N PRO A 4 12.93 8.52 13.98
CA PRO A 4 12.10 8.89 12.84
C PRO A 4 12.06 7.72 11.85
N LEU A 5 10.87 7.34 11.43
CA LEU A 5 10.63 6.25 10.48
C LEU A 5 11.17 6.59 9.07
N ALA A 6 11.45 7.86 8.80
CA ALA A 6 12.26 8.34 7.67
C ALA A 6 13.54 7.50 7.55
N ASN A 7 13.86 7.05 6.33
CA ASN A 7 14.96 6.13 5.99
C ASN A 7 14.68 4.61 6.12
N ARG A 8 13.45 4.19 6.46
CA ARG A 8 13.04 2.78 6.37
C ARG A 8 12.61 2.39 4.94
N LYS A 9 12.58 1.08 4.67
CA LYS A 9 12.34 0.51 3.34
C LYS A 9 10.89 0.03 3.18
N ILE A 10 10.25 0.36 2.06
CA ILE A 10 8.89 -0.09 1.69
C ILE A 10 8.96 -0.81 0.35
N GLY A 11 8.42 -2.04 0.28
CA GLY A 11 8.23 -2.74 -0.98
C GLY A 11 6.84 -2.48 -1.56
N ILE A 12 6.74 -2.26 -2.86
CA ILE A 12 5.50 -2.13 -3.63
C ILE A 12 5.50 -3.26 -4.68
N VAL A 13 4.47 -4.10 -4.67
CA VAL A 13 4.33 -5.21 -5.61
C VAL A 13 3.20 -4.89 -6.59
N GLY A 14 3.56 -4.63 -7.84
CA GLY A 14 2.69 -4.13 -8.91
C GLY A 14 2.98 -2.65 -9.18
N SER A 15 3.39 -2.33 -10.41
CA SER A 15 3.78 -0.97 -10.84
C SER A 15 2.65 -0.20 -11.55
N GLY A 16 1.41 -0.67 -11.44
CA GLY A 16 0.22 -0.02 -12.01
C GLY A 16 -0.13 1.32 -11.35
N LEU A 17 -1.32 1.86 -11.64
CA LEU A 17 -1.79 3.15 -11.12
C LEU A 17 -1.72 3.27 -9.59
N ILE A 18 -2.25 2.26 -8.88
CA ILE A 18 -2.28 2.23 -7.41
C ILE A 18 -0.87 2.07 -6.83
N GLY A 19 -0.05 1.20 -7.41
CA GLY A 19 1.33 0.98 -6.99
C GLY A 19 2.19 2.23 -7.09
N ARG A 20 2.13 2.96 -8.21
CA ARG A 20 2.84 4.23 -8.39
C ARG A 20 2.39 5.29 -7.40
N SER A 21 1.10 5.36 -7.13
CA SER A 21 0.57 6.31 -6.14
C SER A 21 1.08 6.01 -4.75
N TRP A 22 1.05 4.73 -4.31
CA TRP A 22 1.66 4.33 -3.05
C TRP A 22 3.15 4.67 -3.01
N ALA A 23 3.87 4.41 -4.10
CA ALA A 23 5.28 4.73 -4.18
C ALA A 23 5.57 6.22 -3.91
N MET A 24 4.83 7.11 -4.56
CA MET A 24 4.95 8.55 -4.33
C MET A 24 4.53 8.96 -2.90
N ILE A 25 3.44 8.38 -2.37
CA ILE A 25 2.97 8.67 -1.01
C ILE A 25 4.04 8.31 0.03
N PHE A 26 4.62 7.12 -0.03
CA PHE A 26 5.68 6.71 0.89
C PHE A 26 6.95 7.56 0.70
N ALA A 27 7.34 7.83 -0.55
CA ALA A 27 8.51 8.65 -0.85
C ALA A 27 8.37 10.10 -0.33
N SER A 28 7.15 10.63 -0.27
CA SER A 28 6.88 12.01 0.17
C SER A 28 7.37 12.36 1.57
N VAL A 29 7.48 11.36 2.46
CA VAL A 29 7.98 11.53 3.83
C VAL A 29 9.38 10.90 4.04
N GLY A 30 10.05 10.53 2.95
CA GLY A 30 11.44 10.04 2.98
C GLY A 30 11.62 8.55 3.24
N TYR A 31 10.58 7.73 3.02
CA TYR A 31 10.79 6.28 2.92
C TYR A 31 11.59 5.95 1.66
N LYS A 32 12.43 4.92 1.75
CA LYS A 32 13.05 4.30 0.57
C LYS A 32 12.06 3.29 0.01
N VAL A 33 11.58 3.54 -1.20
CA VAL A 33 10.49 2.81 -1.82
C VAL A 33 11.03 1.92 -2.91
N TYR A 34 10.42 0.75 -3.07
CA TYR A 34 10.94 -0.28 -3.95
C TYR A 34 9.82 -0.89 -4.78
N ILE A 35 9.84 -0.67 -6.09
CA ILE A 35 8.77 -1.15 -6.97
C ILE A 35 9.22 -2.46 -7.62
N TYR A 36 8.36 -3.47 -7.53
CA TYR A 36 8.50 -4.73 -8.22
C TYR A 36 7.31 -4.90 -9.16
N ASP A 37 7.58 -5.37 -10.37
CA ASP A 37 6.59 -5.90 -11.29
C ASP A 37 7.12 -7.19 -11.91
N ILE A 38 6.22 -8.04 -12.42
CA ILE A 38 6.62 -9.28 -13.10
C ILE A 38 7.25 -8.99 -14.46
N GLU A 39 6.85 -7.87 -15.08
CA GLU A 39 7.35 -7.42 -16.37
C GLU A 39 8.34 -6.25 -16.15
N PRO A 40 9.65 -6.44 -16.38
CA PRO A 40 10.65 -5.41 -16.13
C PRO A 40 10.37 -4.09 -16.86
N SER A 41 9.84 -4.14 -18.10
CA SER A 41 9.50 -2.94 -18.86
C SER A 41 8.41 -2.08 -18.19
N GLN A 42 7.52 -2.70 -17.38
CA GLN A 42 6.51 -1.98 -16.60
C GLN A 42 7.13 -1.20 -15.43
N ILE A 43 8.31 -1.58 -14.95
CA ILE A 43 9.03 -0.82 -13.93
C ILE A 43 9.59 0.46 -14.57
N ASP A 44 10.23 0.35 -15.72
CA ASP A 44 10.80 1.51 -16.43
C ASP A 44 9.72 2.54 -16.78
N ASN A 45 8.60 2.09 -17.35
CA ASN A 45 7.44 2.93 -17.63
C ASN A 45 6.90 3.59 -16.35
N ALA A 46 6.78 2.83 -15.27
CA ALA A 46 6.30 3.37 -14.00
C ALA A 46 7.24 4.44 -13.42
N LEU A 47 8.56 4.27 -13.54
CA LEU A 47 9.53 5.26 -13.07
C LEU A 47 9.47 6.55 -13.89
N VAL A 48 9.32 6.46 -15.22
CA VAL A 48 9.11 7.63 -16.09
C VAL A 48 7.86 8.38 -15.68
N ASP A 49 6.74 7.66 -15.54
CA ASP A 49 5.45 8.25 -15.18
C ASP A 49 5.47 8.87 -13.78
N ILE A 50 6.10 8.22 -12.80
CA ILE A 50 6.27 8.77 -11.45
C ILE A 50 7.06 10.08 -11.51
N LYS A 51 8.18 10.11 -12.24
CA LYS A 51 9.01 11.31 -12.36
C LYS A 51 8.19 12.47 -12.92
N GLN A 52 7.48 12.26 -14.02
CA GLN A 52 6.64 13.28 -14.66
C GLN A 52 5.51 13.74 -13.73
N GLN A 53 4.87 12.81 -13.02
CA GLN A 53 3.81 13.15 -12.06
C GLN A 53 4.33 13.99 -10.89
N LEU A 54 5.48 13.62 -10.30
CA LEU A 54 6.09 14.38 -9.21
C LEU A 54 6.46 15.81 -9.65
N GLU A 55 7.05 15.96 -10.84
CA GLU A 55 7.37 17.27 -11.43
C GLU A 55 6.11 18.11 -11.64
N THR A 56 5.06 17.49 -12.19
CA THR A 56 3.76 18.15 -12.40
C THR A 56 3.14 18.60 -11.09
N LEU A 57 3.06 17.71 -10.09
CA LEU A 57 2.53 18.00 -8.76
C LEU A 57 3.32 19.12 -8.08
N GLN A 58 4.64 19.15 -8.24
CA GLN A 58 5.47 20.23 -7.70
C GLN A 58 5.16 21.57 -8.37
N SER A 59 5.09 21.62 -9.70
CA SER A 59 4.76 22.85 -10.43
C SER A 59 3.38 23.40 -10.10
N GLN A 60 2.44 22.54 -9.74
CA GLN A 60 1.07 22.89 -9.34
C GLN A 60 0.94 23.22 -7.84
N GLY A 61 2.01 23.07 -7.05
CA GLY A 61 1.97 23.23 -5.60
C GLY A 61 1.15 22.15 -4.86
N LEU A 62 0.91 21.00 -5.50
CA LEU A 62 0.14 19.87 -4.99
C LEU A 62 1.03 18.70 -4.52
N LEU A 63 2.34 18.89 -4.51
CA LEU A 63 3.28 17.87 -4.04
C LEU A 63 3.08 17.62 -2.53
N ARG A 64 3.00 16.34 -2.15
CA ARG A 64 2.84 15.92 -0.75
C ARG A 64 4.20 15.92 -0.04
N GLY A 65 4.16 16.04 1.29
CA GLY A 65 5.33 15.92 2.14
C GLY A 65 6.27 17.11 2.09
N THR A 66 7.47 16.96 2.64
CA THR A 66 8.46 18.05 2.78
C THR A 66 9.59 17.96 1.75
N LEU A 67 9.69 16.84 1.02
CA LEU A 67 10.72 16.60 0.02
C LEU A 67 10.27 17.12 -1.34
N ASN A 68 11.22 17.65 -2.11
CA ASN A 68 10.97 18.06 -3.49
C ASN A 68 10.87 16.84 -4.43
N ALA A 69 10.40 17.06 -5.66
CA ALA A 69 10.16 16.00 -6.64
C ALA A 69 11.41 15.14 -6.92
N SER A 70 12.60 15.75 -7.04
CA SER A 70 13.85 15.02 -7.29
C SER A 70 14.20 14.12 -6.10
N GLN A 71 14.08 14.64 -4.88
CA GLN A 71 14.36 13.90 -3.65
C GLN A 71 13.40 12.71 -3.47
N GLN A 72 12.11 12.90 -3.76
CA GLN A 72 11.13 11.82 -3.71
C GLN A 72 11.45 10.74 -4.76
N TYR A 73 11.77 11.15 -5.99
CA TYR A 73 12.12 10.24 -7.07
C TYR A 73 13.38 9.42 -6.76
N GLU A 74 14.42 10.05 -6.23
CA GLU A 74 15.65 9.38 -5.79
C GLU A 74 15.41 8.34 -4.68
N GLY A 75 14.34 8.49 -3.90
CA GLY A 75 13.93 7.54 -2.87
C GLY A 75 13.41 6.21 -3.42
N ILE A 76 13.08 6.12 -4.70
CA ILE A 76 12.45 4.95 -5.33
C ILE A 76 13.53 4.10 -6.05
N LYS A 77 13.84 2.89 -5.56
CA LYS A 77 14.95 2.02 -6.02
C LYS A 77 14.58 0.50 -6.02
N ALA A 78 15.56 -0.44 -5.88
CA ALA A 78 15.39 -1.92 -5.67
C ALA A 78 15.90 -2.43 -4.27
N VAL A 79 15.26 -3.42 -3.60
CA VAL A 79 15.70 -3.86 -2.23
C VAL A 79 15.36 -5.27 -1.72
N LYS A 80 16.13 -5.64 -0.67
CA LYS A 80 15.84 -6.60 0.43
C LYS A 80 15.62 -5.87 1.77
N ASP A 81 14.88 -6.48 2.70
CA ASP A 81 14.58 -6.03 4.08
C ASP A 81 13.55 -4.89 4.23
N ALA A 82 12.39 -5.02 3.58
CA ALA A 82 11.29 -4.08 3.72
C ALA A 82 10.61 -4.17 5.10
N LEU A 83 10.31 -3.00 5.69
CA LEU A 83 9.47 -2.88 6.89
C LEU A 83 8.03 -3.31 6.60
N LEU A 84 7.54 -2.90 5.44
CA LEU A 84 6.20 -3.15 4.93
C LEU A 84 6.30 -3.43 3.44
N VAL A 85 5.54 -4.43 2.97
CA VAL A 85 5.31 -4.71 1.56
C VAL A 85 3.84 -4.40 1.26
N GLN A 86 3.59 -3.49 0.32
CA GLN A 86 2.27 -3.13 -0.18
C GLN A 86 2.03 -3.80 -1.53
N GLU A 87 1.06 -4.69 -1.59
CA GLU A 87 0.64 -5.39 -2.80
C GLU A 87 -0.47 -4.61 -3.51
N CYS A 88 -0.30 -4.45 -4.82
CA CYS A 88 -1.09 -3.61 -5.73
C CYS A 88 -1.33 -4.33 -7.08
N VAL A 89 -1.24 -5.65 -7.13
CA VAL A 89 -1.49 -6.47 -8.31
C VAL A 89 -2.99 -6.52 -8.63
N PRO A 90 -3.37 -6.91 -9.85
CA PRO A 90 -4.77 -7.00 -10.26
C PRO A 90 -5.64 -7.81 -9.29
N GLU A 91 -6.94 -7.51 -9.29
CA GLU A 91 -7.94 -8.10 -8.42
C GLU A 91 -8.29 -9.55 -8.86
N ASN A 92 -7.31 -10.45 -8.78
CA ASN A 92 -7.41 -11.87 -9.08
C ASN A 92 -6.88 -12.67 -7.89
N LEU A 93 -7.74 -13.52 -7.31
CA LEU A 93 -7.43 -14.24 -6.07
C LEU A 93 -6.27 -15.23 -6.22
N GLU A 94 -6.23 -16.00 -7.30
CA GLU A 94 -5.17 -16.98 -7.55
C GLU A 94 -3.81 -16.29 -7.71
N LEU A 95 -3.78 -15.19 -8.47
CA LEU A 95 -2.61 -14.36 -8.65
C LEU A 95 -2.13 -13.81 -7.30
N LYS A 96 -3.03 -13.22 -6.49
CA LYS A 96 -2.69 -12.69 -5.16
C LYS A 96 -2.14 -13.77 -4.24
N ARG A 97 -2.73 -14.97 -4.21
CA ARG A 97 -2.21 -16.11 -3.44
C ARG A 97 -0.80 -16.48 -3.88
N LYS A 98 -0.54 -16.57 -5.18
CA LYS A 98 0.80 -16.86 -5.72
C LYS A 98 1.81 -15.77 -5.36
N VAL A 99 1.44 -14.51 -5.51
CA VAL A 99 2.28 -13.35 -5.17
C VAL A 99 2.61 -13.37 -3.67
N TRP A 100 1.61 -13.53 -2.82
CA TRP A 100 1.83 -13.56 -1.38
C TRP A 100 2.66 -14.74 -0.92
N LYS A 101 2.52 -15.92 -1.56
CA LYS A 101 3.39 -17.06 -1.27
C LYS A 101 4.86 -16.72 -1.54
N ASN A 102 5.15 -16.10 -2.69
CA ASN A 102 6.51 -15.70 -3.06
C ASN A 102 7.07 -14.63 -2.11
N VAL A 103 6.24 -13.65 -1.74
CA VAL A 103 6.63 -12.59 -0.79
C VAL A 103 6.89 -13.18 0.60
N ASP A 104 6.02 -14.06 1.09
CA ASP A 104 6.11 -14.69 2.41
C ASP A 104 7.35 -15.58 2.56
N ASP A 105 7.84 -16.18 1.47
CA ASP A 105 9.07 -16.99 1.50
C ASP A 105 10.35 -16.18 1.68
N VAL A 106 10.33 -14.88 1.33
CA VAL A 106 11.50 -13.99 1.42
C VAL A 106 11.34 -12.89 2.46
N ALA A 107 10.12 -12.65 2.95
CA ALA A 107 9.83 -11.63 3.94
C ALA A 107 10.38 -12.02 5.31
N SER A 108 10.85 -11.02 6.05
CA SER A 108 11.20 -11.21 7.46
C SER A 108 9.94 -11.55 8.27
N PRO A 109 10.05 -12.37 9.34
CA PRO A 109 8.92 -12.66 10.24
C PRO A 109 8.28 -11.44 10.90
N THR A 110 8.89 -10.27 10.79
CA THR A 110 8.38 -9.00 11.33
C THR A 110 7.89 -8.01 10.25
N THR A 111 8.03 -8.34 8.97
CA THR A 111 7.59 -7.50 7.85
C THR A 111 6.06 -7.47 7.79
N ILE A 112 5.49 -6.28 7.71
CA ILE A 112 4.04 -6.10 7.50
C ILE A 112 3.72 -6.43 6.04
N LEU A 113 2.72 -7.29 5.82
CA LEU A 113 2.28 -7.72 4.50
C LEU A 113 0.91 -7.10 4.22
N SER A 114 0.90 -6.00 3.49
CA SER A 114 -0.27 -5.15 3.29
C SER A 114 -0.81 -5.28 1.86
N SER A 115 -2.11 -5.51 1.66
CA SER A 115 -2.73 -5.56 0.33
C SER A 115 -3.61 -4.34 0.07
N SER A 116 -3.63 -3.85 -1.17
CA SER A 116 -4.53 -2.78 -1.64
C SER A 116 -5.85 -3.30 -2.22
N THR A 117 -6.17 -4.58 -2.06
CA THR A 117 -7.43 -5.17 -2.56
C THR A 117 -8.65 -4.37 -2.06
N SER A 118 -9.67 -4.27 -2.91
CA SER A 118 -10.91 -3.54 -2.63
C SER A 118 -12.06 -4.46 -2.24
N THR A 119 -11.96 -5.75 -2.56
CA THR A 119 -13.08 -6.69 -2.44
C THR A 119 -12.74 -7.97 -1.68
N PHE A 120 -11.50 -8.45 -1.78
CA PHE A 120 -11.12 -9.71 -1.14
C PHE A 120 -10.84 -9.50 0.34
N LEU A 121 -11.43 -10.35 1.15
CA LEU A 121 -11.10 -10.44 2.57
C LEU A 121 -9.64 -10.89 2.73
N PRO A 122 -8.89 -10.33 3.69
CA PRO A 122 -7.52 -10.75 3.95
C PRO A 122 -7.40 -12.26 4.19
N SER A 123 -8.41 -12.89 4.81
CA SER A 123 -8.40 -14.34 5.04
C SER A 123 -8.39 -15.20 3.76
N LEU A 124 -8.98 -14.72 2.66
CA LEU A 124 -9.10 -15.49 1.41
C LEU A 124 -7.76 -15.75 0.72
N PHE A 125 -6.76 -14.91 0.96
CA PHE A 125 -5.46 -15.03 0.30
C PHE A 125 -4.29 -15.28 1.25
N SER A 126 -4.52 -15.37 2.57
CA SER A 126 -3.43 -15.47 3.56
C SER A 126 -3.44 -16.69 4.47
N ASP A 127 -4.47 -17.54 4.41
CA ASP A 127 -4.63 -18.76 5.21
C ASP A 127 -3.39 -19.69 5.23
N HIS A 128 -2.73 -19.81 4.08
CA HIS A 128 -1.62 -20.73 3.79
C HIS A 128 -0.23 -20.12 4.03
N LEU A 129 -0.15 -18.85 4.44
CA LEU A 129 1.13 -18.16 4.62
C LEU A 129 1.73 -18.45 6.00
N LYS A 130 3.07 -18.52 6.05
CA LYS A 130 3.85 -18.70 7.28
C LYS A 130 3.72 -17.47 8.18
N ASN A 131 3.85 -16.28 7.61
CA ASN A 131 3.74 -15.01 8.32
C ASN A 131 2.33 -14.41 8.24
N LYS A 132 1.29 -15.24 8.14
CA LYS A 132 -0.11 -14.78 7.99
C LYS A 132 -0.56 -13.78 9.06
N LYS A 133 -0.02 -13.88 10.27
CA LYS A 133 -0.27 -12.92 11.36
C LYS A 133 0.16 -11.48 11.06
N ASN A 134 1.03 -11.29 10.06
CA ASN A 134 1.47 -9.98 9.58
C ASN A 134 0.68 -9.47 8.38
N ILE A 135 -0.31 -10.23 7.90
CA ILE A 135 -1.14 -9.83 6.77
C ILE A 135 -2.19 -8.83 7.24
N ILE A 136 -2.40 -7.79 6.44
CA ILE A 136 -3.45 -6.81 6.62
C ILE A 136 -3.89 -6.26 5.26
N VAL A 137 -5.10 -5.74 5.16
CA VAL A 137 -5.52 -4.94 4.01
C VAL A 137 -5.43 -3.47 4.39
N SER A 138 -4.81 -2.70 3.51
CA SER A 138 -4.76 -1.24 3.55
C SER A 138 -5.42 -0.75 2.26
N HIS A 139 -6.76 -0.67 2.28
CA HIS A 139 -7.59 -0.37 1.12
C HIS A 139 -7.72 1.14 0.93
N PRO A 140 -7.08 1.73 -0.09
CA PRO A 140 -7.20 3.16 -0.32
C PRO A 140 -8.49 3.49 -1.10
N VAL A 141 -9.01 4.69 -0.89
CA VAL A 141 -10.03 5.26 -1.78
C VAL A 141 -9.36 5.85 -3.02
N ASN A 142 -9.88 5.50 -4.21
CA ASN A 142 -9.33 5.98 -5.48
C ASN A 142 -9.80 7.43 -5.77
N PRO A 143 -8.90 8.37 -6.15
CA PRO A 143 -7.45 8.21 -6.29
C PRO A 143 -6.64 8.34 -4.99
N PRO A 144 -5.76 7.37 -4.67
CA PRO A 144 -5.05 7.29 -3.38
C PRO A 144 -4.13 8.48 -3.05
N TYR A 145 -3.58 9.13 -4.08
CA TYR A 145 -2.70 10.28 -3.86
C TYR A 145 -3.48 11.52 -3.37
N TYR A 146 -4.72 11.69 -3.85
CA TYR A 146 -5.56 12.86 -3.58
C TYR A 146 -6.56 12.62 -2.45
N VAL A 147 -7.08 11.40 -2.31
CA VAL A 147 -8.05 11.04 -1.29
C VAL A 147 -7.31 10.30 -0.16
N PRO A 148 -7.10 10.92 1.02
CA PRO A 148 -6.29 10.34 2.08
C PRO A 148 -7.01 9.22 2.86
N LEU A 149 -8.29 8.95 2.59
CA LEU A 149 -9.04 7.94 3.32
C LEU A 149 -8.54 6.54 2.97
N ILE A 150 -8.22 5.76 3.99
CA ILE A 150 -7.78 4.38 3.85
C ILE A 150 -8.45 3.49 4.91
N GLU A 151 -8.89 2.29 4.52
CA GLU A 151 -9.41 1.29 5.44
C GLU A 151 -8.29 0.31 5.82
N VAL A 152 -8.07 0.14 7.12
CA VAL A 152 -7.10 -0.82 7.67
C VAL A 152 -7.88 -2.02 8.20
N VAL A 153 -7.82 -3.15 7.49
CA VAL A 153 -8.69 -4.31 7.71
C VAL A 153 -7.87 -5.54 8.09
N PRO A 154 -7.99 -6.05 9.32
CA PRO A 154 -7.30 -7.25 9.76
C PRO A 154 -8.01 -8.53 9.31
N ALA A 155 -7.24 -9.60 9.08
CA ALA A 155 -7.74 -10.97 9.06
C ALA A 155 -7.94 -11.51 10.49
N PRO A 156 -8.66 -12.64 10.67
CA PRO A 156 -8.89 -13.24 11.99
C PRO A 156 -7.61 -13.58 12.77
N TRP A 157 -6.50 -13.82 12.06
CA TRP A 157 -5.20 -14.16 12.64
C TRP A 157 -4.21 -12.99 12.66
N THR A 158 -4.59 -11.80 12.18
CA THR A 158 -3.69 -10.63 12.15
C THR A 158 -3.37 -10.19 13.58
N ASP A 159 -2.09 -10.07 13.89
CA ASP A 159 -1.63 -9.57 15.18
C ASP A 159 -2.08 -8.11 15.38
N LEU A 160 -2.66 -7.80 16.54
CA LEU A 160 -3.11 -6.43 16.86
C LEU A 160 -1.96 -5.41 16.77
N ALA A 161 -0.73 -5.83 17.06
CA ALA A 161 0.46 -4.99 16.92
C ALA A 161 0.73 -4.60 15.45
N VAL A 162 0.44 -5.50 14.51
CA VAL A 162 0.56 -5.24 13.07
C VAL A 162 -0.48 -4.20 12.66
N ALA A 163 -1.74 -4.36 13.06
CA ALA A 163 -2.79 -3.38 12.75
C ALA A 163 -2.47 -1.97 13.30
N LYS A 164 -1.99 -1.88 14.55
CA LYS A 164 -1.57 -0.61 15.16
C LYS A 164 -0.40 0.03 14.42
N LYS A 165 0.60 -0.77 14.06
CA LYS A 165 1.80 -0.29 13.36
C LYS A 165 1.47 0.15 11.93
N THR A 166 0.62 -0.59 11.21
CA THR A 166 0.11 -0.19 9.89
C THR A 166 -0.63 1.12 9.98
N ARG A 167 -1.55 1.29 10.95
CA ARG A 167 -2.26 2.55 11.18
C ARG A 167 -1.28 3.72 11.36
N ALA A 168 -0.28 3.57 12.22
CA ALA A 168 0.71 4.60 12.47
C ALA A 168 1.54 4.95 11.22
N ILE A 169 1.92 3.95 10.41
CA ILE A 169 2.62 4.16 9.14
C ILE A 169 1.72 4.95 8.17
N MET A 170 0.43 4.62 8.09
CA MET A 170 -0.51 5.32 7.21
C MET A 170 -0.73 6.77 7.64
N GLU A 171 -0.87 7.04 8.95
CA GLU A 171 -0.94 8.39 9.50
C GLU A 171 0.32 9.21 9.18
N GLU A 172 1.50 8.60 9.27
CA GLU A 172 2.77 9.27 8.97
C GLU A 172 2.87 9.72 7.52
N VAL A 173 2.41 8.91 6.56
CA VAL A 173 2.41 9.27 5.13
C VAL A 173 1.27 10.21 4.74
N GLY A 174 0.57 10.77 5.74
CA GLY A 174 -0.52 11.72 5.58
C GLY A 174 -1.83 11.09 5.08
N GLN A 175 -2.03 9.80 5.30
CA GLN A 175 -3.32 9.15 5.10
C GLN A 175 -4.14 9.22 6.40
N THR A 176 -5.44 9.06 6.30
CA THR A 176 -6.42 9.09 7.40
C THR A 176 -7.02 7.69 7.55
N PRO A 177 -6.40 6.80 8.34
CA PRO A 177 -6.83 5.41 8.45
C PRO A 177 -8.08 5.22 9.32
N VAL A 178 -9.03 4.48 8.78
CA VAL A 178 -10.17 3.90 9.49
C VAL A 178 -9.87 2.44 9.77
N SER A 179 -9.66 2.10 11.03
CA SER A 179 -9.34 0.74 11.43
C SER A 179 -10.62 -0.06 11.65
N LEU A 180 -10.77 -1.18 10.94
CA LEU A 180 -11.86 -2.12 11.16
C LEU A 180 -11.44 -3.12 12.26
N SER A 181 -12.40 -3.53 13.08
CA SER A 181 -12.17 -4.54 14.12
C SER A 181 -12.11 -5.97 13.57
N ARG A 182 -12.65 -6.19 12.36
CA ARG A 182 -12.67 -7.47 11.66
C ARG A 182 -12.83 -7.25 10.15
N GLU A 183 -12.49 -8.26 9.38
CA GLU A 183 -12.80 -8.29 7.95
C GLU A 183 -14.32 -8.40 7.70
N VAL A 184 -14.80 -7.65 6.69
CA VAL A 184 -16.21 -7.63 6.26
C VAL A 184 -16.24 -7.53 4.73
N PRO A 185 -17.08 -8.32 4.02
CA PRO A 185 -17.16 -8.25 2.57
C PRO A 185 -17.48 -6.84 2.06
N GLY A 186 -16.65 -6.35 1.14
CA GLY A 186 -16.75 -4.99 0.58
C GLY A 186 -16.35 -3.86 1.54
N PHE A 187 -15.77 -4.18 2.71
CA PHE A 187 -15.34 -3.21 3.72
C PHE A 187 -16.43 -2.18 4.07
N VAL A 188 -16.12 -1.06 4.71
CA VAL A 188 -17.13 -0.07 5.10
C VAL A 188 -17.45 0.86 3.93
N VAL A 189 -16.43 1.39 3.24
CA VAL A 189 -16.62 2.41 2.20
C VAL A 189 -17.44 1.87 1.02
N ASN A 190 -17.09 0.72 0.45
CA ASN A 190 -17.83 0.21 -0.72
C ASN A 190 -19.26 -0.18 -0.35
N ARG A 191 -19.50 -0.61 0.90
CA ARG A 191 -20.86 -0.89 1.39
C ARG A 191 -21.71 0.38 1.44
N LEU A 192 -21.17 1.48 1.94
CA LEU A 192 -21.88 2.76 1.98
C LEU A 192 -22.13 3.30 0.55
N GLN A 193 -21.11 3.26 -0.30
CA GLN A 193 -21.23 3.68 -1.70
C GLN A 193 -22.32 2.91 -2.44
N TYR A 194 -22.38 1.58 -2.26
CA TYR A 194 -23.39 0.75 -2.89
C TYR A 194 -24.83 1.10 -2.46
N VAL A 195 -25.01 1.49 -1.19
CA VAL A 195 -26.33 1.94 -0.69
C VAL A 195 -26.74 3.23 -1.40
N PHE A 196 -25.85 4.21 -1.55
CA PHE A 196 -26.17 5.45 -2.26
C PHE A 196 -26.44 5.23 -3.75
N CYS A 197 -25.61 4.41 -4.43
CA CYS A 197 -25.82 4.09 -5.85
C CYS A 197 -27.15 3.37 -6.12
N LYS A 198 -27.69 2.63 -5.16
CA LYS A 198 -29.01 2.00 -5.30
C LYS A 198 -30.19 2.95 -5.15
N ILE A 199 -29.97 4.10 -4.52
CA ILE A 199 -31.02 5.06 -4.17
C ILE A 199 -31.02 6.25 -5.13
N CYS A 200 -29.90 6.54 -5.79
CA CYS A 200 -29.84 7.51 -6.89
C CYS A 200 -30.44 6.89 -8.17
N PRO A 201 -31.49 7.50 -8.76
CA PRO A 201 -32.10 7.06 -10.02
C PRO A 201 -31.18 7.23 -11.24
#